data_AF-A0A2V1CUG9-F1
#
_entry.id   AF-A0A2V1CUG9-F1
#
_cell.length_a   1.000
_cell.length_b   1.000
_cell.length_c   1.000
_cell.angle_alpha   90.00
_cell.angle_beta   90.00
_cell.angle_gamma   90.00
#
_symmetry.space_group_name_H-M   'P 1'
#
loop_
_entity.id
_entity.type
_entity.pdbx_description
1 polymer ?
#
loop_
_entity_poly.entity_id
_entity_poly.type
_entity_poly.pdbx_seq_one_letter_code
_entity_poly.pdbx_strand_id
1 'polypeptide(L)'
;MGLAPRVATSWASMKLDTRNLPSSRASILRLLFFIFFFCWGAYMLFLTLSYILDAMSAHHAKQPLILEPGEDAIKHFAGSRECGVLQEDLYTAPWPSNPNVSPFCGKRATLLEAMSGGGRYGFDEPFVGCTYRWFSTPEICIILGRFNAITFVGDDLTQSIYAAFNILLREDLALGGLQQWIMSDEDKEKCRCDSQVLDIECQRFAVKSSEDAKKNEGGDRKGSRYFCDDVPHAYISVKSVPSSPESQAVFKDLTYGKSNPWQPSPIIFSFGHGSAFDTGIATRSMDEWVTLATGAERNIPMLFLSPPEFGLNKEPNSAPKEGNFAVWNFQAEMAPVAREKHFDVLSLYNLTLQASSVDGERFGEEVALVQAMMIVNWLSKLETS
;
A
#
# COMPACT_ATOMS: atom_id res chain seq x y z
N MET A 1 -11.89 -53.59 75.46
CA MET A 1 -13.09 -52.72 75.41
C MET A 1 -13.11 -52.06 74.04
N GLY A 2 -14.17 -52.05 73.24
CA GLY A 2 -15.45 -52.74 73.37
C GLY A 2 -16.42 -52.28 72.28
N LEU A 3 -16.97 -53.23 71.50
CA LEU A 3 -18.16 -53.14 70.64
C LEU A 3 -18.08 -52.33 69.33
N ALA A 4 -18.32 -53.06 68.23
CA ALA A 4 -18.79 -52.60 66.92
C ALA A 4 -20.34 -52.45 66.95
N PRO A 5 -21.14 -52.32 65.85
CA PRO A 5 -20.87 -52.42 64.41
C PRO A 5 -21.38 -51.15 63.65
N ARG A 6 -21.92 -51.09 62.42
CA ARG A 6 -22.42 -52.08 61.44
C ARG A 6 -22.51 -51.47 60.02
N VAL A 7 -22.37 -52.32 58.99
CA VAL A 7 -22.85 -52.04 57.62
C VAL A 7 -24.27 -52.61 57.47
N ALA A 8 -25.17 -51.90 56.79
CA ALA A 8 -26.46 -52.44 56.36
C ALA A 8 -26.89 -51.83 55.02
N THR A 9 -26.84 -52.66 53.97
CA THR A 9 -27.56 -52.42 52.71
C THR A 9 -29.06 -52.60 52.93
N SER A 10 -29.89 -51.73 52.34
CA SER A 10 -31.33 -51.93 52.28
C SER A 10 -31.86 -51.48 50.93
N TRP A 11 -32.31 -52.44 50.13
CA TRP A 11 -33.03 -52.19 48.88
C TRP A 11 -34.47 -51.82 49.22
N ALA A 12 -34.82 -50.54 49.12
CA ALA A 12 -36.21 -50.10 49.19
C ALA A 12 -36.83 -50.11 47.78
N SER A 13 -37.81 -50.99 47.55
CA SER A 13 -38.55 -51.04 46.28
C SER A 13 -39.33 -49.74 46.07
N MET A 14 -38.94 -48.95 45.08
CA MET A 14 -39.68 -47.73 44.73
C MET A 14 -40.95 -48.12 43.94
N LYS A 15 -42.08 -48.23 44.64
CA LYS A 15 -43.40 -48.33 44.01
C LYS A 15 -43.64 -47.06 43.19
N LEU A 16 -43.69 -47.21 41.87
CA LEU A 16 -44.24 -46.20 40.96
C LEU A 16 -45.74 -46.10 41.22
N ASP A 17 -46.15 -45.15 42.06
CA ASP A 17 -47.56 -44.87 42.30
C ASP A 17 -48.11 -44.08 41.10
N THR A 18 -48.68 -44.81 40.15
CA THR A 18 -49.15 -44.30 38.86
C THR A 18 -50.49 -43.57 38.98
N ARG A 19 -50.55 -42.54 39.84
CA ARG A 19 -51.76 -41.74 40.06
C ARG A 19 -51.45 -40.25 40.10
N ASN A 20 -52.14 -39.55 39.19
CA ASN A 20 -52.16 -38.11 38.92
C ASN A 20 -51.28 -37.64 37.75
N LEU A 21 -51.66 -38.05 36.53
CA LEU A 21 -51.31 -37.33 35.30
C LEU A 21 -52.01 -35.96 35.30
N PRO A 22 -51.30 -34.82 35.44
CA PRO A 22 -51.90 -33.51 35.30
C PRO A 22 -52.06 -33.22 33.81
N SER A 23 -53.28 -32.82 33.39
CA SER A 23 -53.66 -32.34 32.04
C SER A 23 -52.51 -32.20 31.03
N SER A 24 -52.31 -33.23 30.19
CA SER A 24 -51.04 -33.44 29.47
C SER A 24 -50.61 -32.28 28.57
N ARG A 25 -51.57 -31.47 28.07
CA ARG A 25 -51.30 -30.33 27.18
C ARG A 25 -50.46 -29.24 27.84
N ALA A 26 -50.67 -28.93 29.13
CA ALA A 26 -49.94 -27.87 29.81
C ALA A 26 -48.48 -28.26 30.12
N SER A 27 -48.23 -29.54 30.39
CA SER A 27 -46.88 -30.08 30.59
C SER A 27 -46.09 -30.11 29.27
N ILE A 28 -46.71 -30.57 28.19
CA ILE A 28 -46.10 -30.58 26.84
C ILE A 28 -45.77 -29.16 26.37
N LEU A 29 -46.68 -28.19 26.54
CA LEU A 29 -46.42 -26.78 26.19
C LEU A 29 -45.23 -26.19 26.95
N ARG A 30 -45.10 -26.47 28.26
CA ARG A 30 -43.92 -26.03 29.03
C ARG A 30 -42.64 -26.68 28.54
N LEU A 31 -42.65 -27.98 28.24
CA LEU A 31 -41.49 -28.71 27.72
C LEU A 31 -41.04 -28.15 26.36
N LEU A 32 -41.97 -27.93 25.43
CA LEU A 32 -41.68 -27.33 24.13
C LEU A 32 -41.12 -25.90 24.25
N PHE A 33 -41.64 -25.10 25.19
CA PHE A 33 -41.12 -23.76 25.48
C PHE A 33 -39.68 -23.80 26.00
N PHE A 34 -39.36 -24.70 26.94
CA PHE A 34 -37.99 -24.87 27.43
C PHE A 34 -37.03 -25.35 26.33
N ILE A 35 -37.46 -26.30 25.49
CA ILE A 35 -36.65 -26.75 24.34
C ILE A 35 -36.40 -25.59 23.37
N PHE A 36 -37.42 -24.80 23.04
CA PHE A 36 -37.26 -23.65 22.14
C PHE A 36 -36.27 -22.62 22.68
N PHE A 37 -36.39 -22.22 23.96
CA PHE A 37 -35.46 -21.27 24.58
C PHE A 37 -34.03 -21.82 24.70
N PHE A 38 -33.87 -23.11 24.98
CA PHE A 38 -32.56 -23.75 25.03
C PHE A 38 -31.90 -23.81 23.64
N CYS A 39 -32.64 -24.23 22.61
CA CYS A 39 -32.16 -24.24 21.23
C CYS A 39 -31.83 -22.83 20.71
N TRP A 40 -32.65 -21.82 21.04
CA TRP A 40 -32.39 -20.43 20.68
C TRP A 40 -31.15 -19.88 21.39
N GLY A 41 -31.01 -20.12 22.69
CA GLY A 41 -29.82 -19.73 23.46
C GLY A 41 -28.54 -20.40 22.96
N ALA A 42 -28.60 -21.71 22.66
CA ALA A 42 -27.48 -22.45 22.09
C ALA A 42 -27.11 -21.96 20.68
N TYR A 43 -28.10 -21.62 19.84
CA TYR A 43 -27.88 -21.05 18.52
C TYR A 43 -27.22 -19.67 18.60
N MET A 44 -27.71 -18.78 19.46
CA MET A 44 -27.10 -17.45 19.66
C MET A 44 -25.67 -17.56 20.20
N LEU A 45 -25.41 -18.48 21.13
CA LEU A 45 -24.06 -18.76 21.64
C LEU A 45 -23.15 -19.31 20.53
N PHE A 46 -23.63 -20.26 19.72
CA PHE A 46 -22.85 -20.82 18.62
C PHE A 46 -22.53 -19.77 17.56
N LEU A 47 -23.47 -18.87 17.26
CA LEU A 47 -23.32 -17.81 16.27
C LEU A 47 -22.34 -16.71 16.73
N THR A 48 -22.31 -16.38 18.03
CA THR A 48 -21.24 -15.51 18.57
C THR A 48 -19.90 -16.23 18.61
N LEU A 49 -19.86 -17.52 18.96
CA LEU A 49 -18.62 -18.31 18.96
C LEU A 49 -18.04 -18.47 17.55
N SER A 50 -18.88 -18.71 16.53
CA SER A 50 -18.45 -18.79 15.13
C SER A 50 -17.95 -17.45 14.62
N TYR A 51 -18.61 -16.34 14.99
CA TYR A 51 -18.13 -14.99 14.63
C TYR A 51 -16.78 -14.65 15.29
N ILE A 52 -16.56 -15.08 16.53
CA ILE A 52 -15.27 -14.94 17.22
C ILE A 52 -14.22 -15.85 16.57
N LEU A 53 -14.56 -17.09 16.20
CA LEU A 53 -13.66 -18.03 15.52
C LEU A 53 -13.28 -17.57 14.10
N ASP A 54 -14.21 -17.00 13.34
CA ASP A 54 -13.93 -16.36 12.05
C ASP A 54 -13.06 -15.12 12.23
N ALA A 55 -13.36 -14.25 13.21
CA ALA A 55 -12.50 -13.10 13.51
C ALA A 55 -11.09 -13.53 13.94
N MET A 56 -10.96 -14.60 14.73
CA MET A 56 -9.65 -15.17 15.11
C MET A 56 -8.95 -15.87 13.94
N SER A 57 -9.68 -16.48 13.01
CA SER A 57 -9.10 -17.11 11.80
C SER A 57 -8.72 -16.08 10.74
N ALA A 58 -9.45 -14.98 10.62
CA ALA A 58 -9.03 -13.80 9.85
C ALA A 58 -7.77 -13.15 10.47
N HIS A 59 -7.61 -13.26 11.79
CA HIS A 59 -6.40 -12.91 12.53
C HIS A 59 -5.36 -14.05 12.64
N HIS A 60 -5.49 -15.17 11.89
CA HIS A 60 -4.31 -15.94 11.56
C HIS A 60 -3.44 -15.06 10.66
N ALA A 61 -2.51 -14.35 11.31
CA ALA A 61 -1.49 -13.58 10.63
C ALA A 61 -0.87 -14.46 9.56
N LYS A 62 -1.08 -14.09 8.29
CA LYS A 62 -0.20 -14.50 7.20
C LYS A 62 1.18 -14.10 7.69
N GLN A 63 1.98 -15.08 8.12
CA GLN A 63 3.34 -14.80 8.54
C GLN A 63 4.00 -14.08 7.36
N PRO A 64 4.72 -12.97 7.59
CA PRO A 64 5.36 -12.23 6.52
C PRO A 64 6.28 -13.20 5.79
N LEU A 65 5.90 -13.57 4.56
CA LEU A 65 6.65 -14.53 3.77
C LEU A 65 7.94 -13.83 3.35
N ILE A 66 9.02 -14.10 4.08
CA ILE A 66 10.35 -13.66 3.66
C ILE A 66 10.65 -14.44 2.39
N LEU A 67 10.43 -13.78 1.26
CA LEU A 67 10.72 -14.29 -0.08
C LEU A 67 12.13 -14.89 -0.08
N GLU A 68 12.25 -16.18 -0.41
CA GLU A 68 13.58 -16.81 -0.42
C GLU A 68 14.39 -16.26 -1.61
N PRO A 69 15.72 -16.05 -1.45
CA PRO A 69 16.56 -15.58 -2.54
C PRO A 69 16.46 -16.49 -3.77
N GLY A 70 16.01 -15.92 -4.90
CA GLY A 70 15.79 -16.65 -6.15
C GLY A 70 14.32 -17.03 -6.42
N GLU A 71 13.39 -16.73 -5.52
CA GLU A 71 11.96 -16.76 -5.82
C GLU A 71 11.53 -15.47 -6.53
N ASP A 72 10.88 -15.61 -7.67
CA ASP A 72 10.43 -14.50 -8.53
C ASP A 72 9.04 -14.02 -8.07
N ALA A 73 9.02 -12.93 -7.30
CA ALA A 73 7.81 -12.40 -6.67
C ALA A 73 6.87 -11.62 -7.60
N ILE A 74 7.24 -11.42 -8.87
CA ILE A 74 6.39 -10.77 -9.88
C ILE A 74 5.95 -11.73 -10.99
N LYS A 75 6.48 -12.96 -11.03
CA LYS A 75 6.15 -14.01 -12.01
C LYS A 75 4.66 -14.28 -12.21
N HIS A 76 3.87 -14.11 -11.15
CA HIS A 76 2.43 -14.35 -11.15
C HIS A 76 1.62 -13.12 -11.58
N PHE A 77 2.26 -11.95 -11.73
CA PHE A 77 1.59 -10.75 -12.18
C PHE A 77 1.16 -10.91 -13.65
N ALA A 78 -0.03 -10.44 -13.98
CA ALA A 78 -0.48 -10.34 -15.36
C ALA A 78 0.52 -9.47 -16.15
N GLY A 79 0.84 -9.87 -17.38
CA GLY A 79 1.82 -9.17 -18.21
C GLY A 79 3.29 -9.47 -17.97
N SER A 80 3.71 -10.13 -16.88
CA SER A 80 5.16 -10.35 -16.56
C SER A 80 5.99 -10.86 -17.76
N ARG A 81 5.51 -11.89 -18.47
CA ARG A 81 6.21 -12.44 -19.65
C ARG A 81 6.13 -11.58 -20.91
N GLU A 82 5.15 -10.69 -20.99
CA GLU A 82 4.83 -9.90 -22.18
C GLU A 82 5.54 -8.53 -22.11
N CYS A 83 5.65 -7.98 -20.90
CA CYS A 83 6.42 -6.78 -20.59
C CYS A 83 7.91 -7.05 -20.42
N GLY A 84 8.31 -8.31 -20.20
CA GLY A 84 9.71 -8.72 -20.10
C GLY A 84 10.37 -8.47 -18.75
N VAL A 85 9.66 -7.82 -17.82
CA VAL A 85 10.14 -7.47 -16.48
C VAL A 85 10.31 -8.72 -15.60
N LEU A 86 11.53 -8.97 -15.14
CA LEU A 86 11.87 -10.05 -14.21
C LEU A 86 12.16 -9.50 -12.80
N GLN A 87 11.97 -10.32 -11.77
CA GLN A 87 12.30 -9.95 -10.40
C GLN A 87 13.78 -9.56 -10.23
N GLU A 88 14.67 -10.18 -11.02
CA GLU A 88 16.10 -9.91 -10.98
C GLU A 88 16.46 -8.51 -11.49
N ASP A 89 15.73 -7.97 -12.47
CA ASP A 89 15.93 -6.60 -12.99
C ASP A 89 15.53 -5.53 -11.96
N LEU A 90 14.44 -5.79 -11.23
CA LEU A 90 13.91 -4.87 -10.22
C LEU A 90 14.72 -4.89 -8.92
N TYR A 91 15.05 -6.09 -8.42
CA TYR A 91 15.58 -6.24 -7.07
C TYR A 91 16.27 -7.59 -6.82
N THR A 92 17.57 -7.54 -6.57
CA THR A 92 18.35 -8.66 -6.05
C THR A 92 18.25 -8.75 -4.52
N ALA A 93 17.63 -9.82 -4.02
CA ALA A 93 17.53 -10.05 -2.58
C ALA A 93 18.92 -10.17 -1.91
N PRO A 94 19.14 -9.50 -0.77
CA PRO A 94 20.43 -9.50 -0.10
C PRO A 94 20.72 -10.84 0.58
N TRP A 95 21.87 -11.44 0.27
CA TRP A 95 22.35 -12.58 1.02
C TRP A 95 22.91 -12.13 2.39
N PRO A 96 22.39 -12.65 3.52
CA PRO A 96 22.90 -12.28 4.84
C PRO A 96 24.29 -12.88 5.07
N SER A 97 25.34 -12.05 5.02
CA SER A 97 26.73 -12.44 5.32
C SER A 97 26.91 -12.99 6.75
N ASN A 98 25.94 -12.78 7.63
CA ASN A 98 25.83 -13.38 8.96
C ASN A 98 24.36 -13.74 9.22
N PRO A 99 24.00 -15.01 9.48
CA PRO A 99 22.60 -15.42 9.66
C PRO A 99 21.90 -14.78 10.87
N ASN A 100 22.65 -14.21 11.82
CA ASN A 100 22.11 -13.53 13.00
C ASN A 100 21.87 -12.02 12.78
N VAL A 101 22.14 -11.49 11.58
CA VAL A 101 22.00 -10.06 11.28
C VAL A 101 21.09 -9.90 10.05
N SER A 102 19.95 -9.24 10.25
CA SER A 102 19.08 -8.83 9.15
C SER A 102 19.86 -7.95 8.16
N PRO A 103 19.88 -8.24 6.85
CA PRO A 103 20.47 -7.36 5.86
C PRO A 103 19.66 -6.07 5.68
N PHE A 104 18.37 -6.10 6.04
CA PHE A 104 17.45 -4.98 5.88
C PHE A 104 17.66 -3.88 6.92
N CYS A 105 17.53 -2.62 6.49
CA CYS A 105 17.77 -1.47 7.35
C CYS A 105 16.73 -1.41 8.50
N GLY A 106 17.21 -1.34 9.75
CA GLY A 106 16.35 -1.34 10.93
C GLY A 106 15.52 -0.06 11.10
N LYS A 107 16.17 1.10 11.08
CA LYS A 107 15.58 2.43 11.36
C LYS A 107 15.15 3.16 10.09
N ARG A 108 14.08 3.97 10.19
CA ARG A 108 13.55 4.80 9.07
C ARG A 108 14.60 5.72 8.44
N ALA A 109 15.37 6.45 9.26
CA ALA A 109 16.41 7.35 8.78
C ALA A 109 17.50 6.61 7.97
N THR A 110 18.01 5.49 8.49
CA THR A 110 19.01 4.65 7.80
C THR A 110 18.48 4.02 6.52
N LEU A 111 17.19 3.65 6.49
CA LEU A 111 16.53 3.18 5.28
C LEU A 111 16.48 4.28 4.20
N LEU A 112 16.06 5.50 4.56
CA LEU A 112 15.97 6.62 3.63
C LEU A 112 17.35 7.06 3.12
N GLU A 113 18.35 7.09 4.00
CA GLU A 113 19.75 7.34 3.66
C GLU A 113 20.28 6.29 2.68
N ALA A 114 19.98 5.00 2.91
CA ALA A 114 20.39 3.90 2.04
C ALA A 114 19.69 3.90 0.68
N MET A 115 18.38 4.20 0.63
CA MET A 115 17.63 4.30 -0.63
C MET A 115 18.01 5.56 -1.42
N SER A 116 18.41 6.64 -0.74
CA SER A 116 18.87 7.88 -1.38
C SER A 116 20.33 7.82 -1.85
N GLY A 117 21.19 7.10 -1.11
CA GLY A 117 22.64 7.04 -1.33
C GLY A 117 23.16 5.75 -1.97
N GLY A 118 22.30 4.75 -2.17
CA GLY A 118 22.61 3.57 -2.99
C GLY A 118 22.71 3.92 -4.48
N GLY A 119 22.97 2.91 -5.31
CA GLY A 119 23.09 3.09 -6.76
C GLY A 119 23.09 1.76 -7.51
N ARG A 120 23.26 1.82 -8.83
CA ARG A 120 23.40 0.64 -9.69
C ARG A 120 24.88 0.27 -9.84
N TYR A 121 25.19 -1.01 -10.06
CA TYR A 121 26.57 -1.49 -10.32
C TYR A 121 26.89 -1.61 -11.83
N GLY A 122 26.14 -0.91 -12.66
CA GLY A 122 26.26 -0.90 -14.11
C GLY A 122 25.08 -0.17 -14.73
N PHE A 123 25.03 -0.16 -16.06
CA PHE A 123 23.91 0.41 -16.80
C PHE A 123 22.73 -0.58 -16.76
N ASP A 124 21.56 -0.11 -16.37
CA ASP A 124 20.33 -0.90 -16.10
C ASP A 124 20.42 -2.01 -15.04
N GLU A 125 21.60 -2.26 -14.46
CA GLU A 125 21.78 -3.20 -13.33
C GLU A 125 20.89 -2.85 -12.12
N PRO A 126 20.42 -3.83 -11.32
CA PRO A 126 19.52 -3.59 -10.20
C PRO A 126 20.09 -2.63 -9.16
N PHE A 127 19.21 -1.87 -8.50
CA PHE A 127 19.61 -0.89 -7.49
C PHE A 127 20.04 -1.54 -6.17
N VAL A 128 21.23 -1.18 -5.68
CA VAL A 128 21.86 -1.76 -4.47
C VAL A 128 22.17 -0.70 -3.41
N GLY A 129 21.94 -1.06 -2.14
CA GLY A 129 22.26 -0.29 -0.94
C GLY A 129 22.08 -1.15 0.33
N CYS A 130 22.11 -0.55 1.53
CA CYS A 130 21.51 -1.23 2.71
C CYS A 130 20.05 -1.51 2.35
N THR A 131 19.64 -2.76 2.53
CA THR A 131 18.56 -3.25 1.68
C THR A 131 17.19 -2.84 2.23
N TYR A 132 16.43 -2.17 1.38
CA TYR A 132 14.99 -2.17 1.46
C TYR A 132 14.49 -3.59 1.10
N ARG A 133 13.26 -3.93 1.47
CA ARG A 133 12.67 -5.24 1.25
C ARG A 133 11.69 -5.20 0.07
N TRP A 134 11.78 -6.14 -0.85
CA TRP A 134 10.67 -6.38 -1.78
C TRP A 134 9.53 -7.05 -1.00
N PHE A 135 8.40 -6.34 -0.87
CA PHE A 135 7.22 -6.86 -0.17
C PHE A 135 6.29 -7.55 -1.16
N SER A 136 5.79 -8.73 -0.77
CA SER A 136 4.70 -9.37 -1.52
C SER A 136 3.41 -8.56 -1.41
N THR A 137 2.53 -8.61 -2.40
CA THR A 137 1.26 -7.86 -2.42
C THR A 137 0.42 -8.02 -1.13
N PRO A 138 0.28 -9.23 -0.53
CA PRO A 138 -0.38 -9.38 0.77
C PRO A 138 0.27 -8.60 1.92
N GLU A 139 1.58 -8.41 1.89
CA GLU A 139 2.31 -7.62 2.88
C GLU A 139 2.22 -6.12 2.63
N ILE A 140 2.21 -5.69 1.35
CA ILE A 140 1.86 -4.32 0.98
C ILE A 140 0.49 -3.98 1.58
N CYS A 141 -0.50 -4.87 1.41
CA CYS A 141 -1.83 -4.72 1.99
C CYS A 141 -1.84 -4.59 3.52
N ILE A 142 -1.04 -5.39 4.23
CA ILE A 142 -0.87 -5.28 5.70
C ILE A 142 -0.21 -3.94 6.08
N ILE A 143 0.78 -3.49 5.31
CA ILE A 143 1.44 -2.19 5.49
C ILE A 143 0.44 -1.06 5.31
N LEU A 144 -0.39 -1.11 4.25
CA LEU A 144 -1.38 -0.09 3.92
C LEU A 144 -2.50 -0.02 4.96
N GLY A 145 -3.00 -1.17 5.44
CA GLY A 145 -4.14 -1.27 6.38
C GLY A 145 -3.96 -0.56 7.73
N ARG A 146 -2.77 -0.03 7.99
CA ARG A 146 -2.44 0.80 9.15
C ARG A 146 -2.77 2.29 8.95
N PHE A 147 -3.08 2.73 7.72
CA PHE A 147 -3.34 4.13 7.38
C PHE A 147 -4.83 4.40 7.11
N ASN A 148 -5.25 5.65 7.35
CA ASN A 148 -6.59 6.13 7.01
C ASN A 148 -6.74 6.40 5.51
N ALA A 149 -5.69 6.97 4.91
CA ALA A 149 -5.58 7.28 3.50
C ALA A 149 -4.10 7.46 3.12
N ILE A 150 -3.75 7.35 1.85
CA ILE A 150 -2.41 7.63 1.33
C ILE A 150 -2.52 8.56 0.12
N THR A 151 -1.95 9.76 0.21
CA THR A 151 -2.04 10.78 -0.86
C THR A 151 -0.70 10.99 -1.53
N PHE A 152 -0.68 10.78 -2.85
CA PHE A 152 0.44 11.09 -3.73
C PHE A 152 0.15 12.46 -4.35
N VAL A 153 0.97 13.46 -4.08
CA VAL A 153 0.70 14.86 -4.43
C VAL A 153 1.86 15.40 -5.26
N GLY A 154 1.62 15.82 -6.50
CA GLY A 154 2.73 16.36 -7.28
C GLY A 154 2.58 16.44 -8.78
N ASP A 155 3.74 16.42 -9.43
CA ASP A 155 3.96 16.41 -10.87
C ASP A 155 3.93 14.99 -11.47
N ASP A 156 4.41 14.86 -12.71
CA ASP A 156 4.43 13.64 -13.51
C ASP A 156 5.26 12.51 -12.87
N LEU A 157 6.36 12.83 -12.19
CA LEU A 157 7.11 11.84 -11.39
C LEU A 157 6.21 11.15 -10.36
N THR A 158 5.42 11.95 -9.63
CA THR A 158 4.49 11.42 -8.62
C THR A 158 3.36 10.60 -9.27
N GLN A 159 2.93 10.98 -10.48
CA GLN A 159 1.95 10.23 -11.25
C GLN A 159 2.48 8.86 -11.70
N SER A 160 3.70 8.78 -12.22
CA SER A 160 4.35 7.54 -12.65
C SER A 160 4.53 6.55 -11.49
N ILE A 161 4.99 7.07 -10.35
CA ILE A 161 5.13 6.30 -9.11
C ILE A 161 3.77 5.79 -8.61
N TYR A 162 2.72 6.62 -8.68
CA TYR A 162 1.37 6.17 -8.33
C TYR A 162 0.83 5.13 -9.31
N ALA A 163 1.11 5.23 -10.61
CA ALA A 163 0.76 4.20 -11.57
C ALA A 163 1.42 2.85 -11.20
N ALA A 164 2.73 2.84 -10.90
CA ALA A 164 3.43 1.64 -10.45
C ALA A 164 2.95 1.11 -9.09
N PHE A 165 2.53 1.99 -8.17
CA PHE A 165 1.87 1.58 -6.92
C PHE A 165 0.54 0.85 -7.20
N ASN A 166 -0.22 1.27 -8.21
CA ASN A 166 -1.43 0.54 -8.65
C ASN A 166 -1.08 -0.80 -9.32
N ILE A 167 0.01 -0.88 -10.09
CA ILE A 167 0.51 -2.13 -10.68
C ILE A 167 0.82 -3.17 -9.60
N LEU A 168 1.55 -2.77 -8.55
CA LEU A 168 1.83 -3.61 -7.39
C LEU A 168 0.55 -4.10 -6.70
N LEU A 169 -0.42 -3.21 -6.45
CA LEU A 169 -1.66 -3.57 -5.76
C LEU A 169 -2.65 -4.40 -6.60
N ARG A 170 -2.52 -4.40 -7.93
CA ARG A 170 -3.40 -5.12 -8.88
C ARG A 170 -2.75 -6.36 -9.50
N GLU A 171 -1.48 -6.61 -9.20
CA GLU A 171 -0.65 -7.69 -9.74
C GLU A 171 -0.70 -7.75 -11.28
N ASP A 172 -0.53 -6.59 -11.93
CA ASP A 172 -0.76 -6.42 -13.38
C ASP A 172 0.24 -5.44 -14.01
N LEU A 173 1.37 -5.97 -14.50
CA LEU A 173 2.39 -5.23 -15.23
C LEU A 173 1.90 -4.79 -16.61
N ALA A 174 0.96 -5.52 -17.22
CA ALA A 174 0.47 -5.13 -18.55
C ALA A 174 -0.29 -3.80 -18.51
N LEU A 175 -1.21 -3.61 -17.56
CA LEU A 175 -2.16 -2.48 -17.55
C LEU A 175 -2.56 -2.00 -16.15
N GLY A 176 -1.86 -2.39 -15.09
CA GLY A 176 -2.22 -2.11 -13.69
C GLY A 176 -2.22 -0.64 -13.31
N GLY A 177 -1.49 0.22 -14.02
CA GLY A 177 -1.54 1.67 -13.86
C GLY A 177 -2.81 2.34 -14.43
N LEU A 178 -3.60 1.62 -15.24
CA LEU A 178 -4.62 2.19 -16.11
C LEU A 178 -6.06 1.74 -15.79
N GLN A 179 -7.01 2.60 -16.15
CA GLN A 179 -8.45 2.42 -16.08
C GLN A 179 -8.97 1.56 -17.24
N GLN A 180 -8.57 0.28 -17.24
CA GLN A 180 -8.85 -0.70 -18.31
C GLN A 180 -10.32 -0.81 -18.75
N TRP A 181 -11.25 -0.47 -17.86
CA TRP A 181 -12.70 -0.51 -18.08
C TRP A 181 -13.23 0.59 -19.01
N ILE A 182 -12.55 1.74 -19.15
CA ILE A 182 -12.89 2.81 -20.10
C ILE A 182 -12.08 2.77 -21.40
N MET A 183 -11.11 1.85 -21.53
CA MET A 183 -10.22 1.76 -22.69
C MET A 183 -10.81 0.89 -23.80
N SER A 184 -10.62 1.30 -25.06
CA SER A 184 -10.83 0.42 -26.21
C SER A 184 -9.75 -0.69 -26.22
N ASP A 185 -9.95 -1.75 -27.02
CA ASP A 185 -8.94 -2.81 -27.12
C ASP A 185 -7.69 -2.35 -27.89
N GLU A 186 -7.81 -1.32 -28.75
CA GLU A 186 -6.68 -0.63 -29.39
C GLU A 186 -5.91 0.25 -28.39
N ASP A 187 -6.61 1.04 -27.56
CA ASP A 187 -5.99 1.81 -26.48
C ASP A 187 -5.26 0.89 -25.49
N LYS A 188 -5.85 -0.28 -25.17
CA LYS A 188 -5.19 -1.28 -24.31
C LYS A 188 -3.89 -1.70 -24.92
N GLU A 189 -3.90 -2.28 -26.12
CA GLU A 189 -2.68 -2.82 -26.74
C GLU A 189 -1.60 -1.74 -26.92
N LYS A 190 -1.98 -0.51 -27.28
CA LYS A 190 -1.05 0.62 -27.36
C LYS A 190 -0.40 0.98 -26.02
N CYS A 191 -1.16 0.91 -24.93
CA CYS A 191 -0.76 1.42 -23.61
C CYS A 191 -0.23 0.35 -22.65
N ARG A 192 0.25 -0.81 -23.14
CA ARG A 192 0.77 -1.88 -22.28
C ARG A 192 2.18 -1.63 -21.76
N CYS A 193 2.50 -2.23 -20.61
CA CYS A 193 3.84 -2.30 -20.04
C CYS A 193 4.41 -0.87 -19.85
N ASP A 194 5.66 -0.61 -20.24
CA ASP A 194 6.27 0.74 -20.22
C ASP A 194 5.38 1.87 -20.77
N SER A 195 4.57 1.61 -21.80
CA SER A 195 3.73 2.65 -22.42
C SER A 195 2.67 3.20 -21.47
N GLN A 196 2.29 2.46 -20.42
CA GLN A 196 1.36 2.96 -19.40
C GLN A 196 1.96 4.10 -18.55
N VAL A 197 3.29 4.19 -18.48
CA VAL A 197 4.03 5.21 -17.74
C VAL A 197 4.57 6.29 -18.70
N LEU A 198 5.18 5.85 -19.81
CA LEU A 198 5.92 6.72 -20.73
C LEU A 198 5.02 7.54 -21.67
N ASP A 199 4.00 6.93 -22.28
CA ASP A 199 3.18 7.60 -23.31
C ASP A 199 2.16 8.57 -22.69
N ILE A 200 2.27 9.86 -23.07
CA ILE A 200 1.39 10.94 -22.65
C ILE A 200 -0.08 10.65 -22.97
N GLU A 201 -0.36 10.00 -24.10
CA GLU A 201 -1.74 9.63 -24.47
C GLU A 201 -2.31 8.56 -23.53
N CYS A 202 -1.46 7.70 -22.96
CA CYS A 202 -1.89 6.67 -22.02
C CYS A 202 -2.16 7.25 -20.62
N GLN A 203 -1.51 8.36 -20.25
CA GLN A 203 -1.74 9.05 -18.98
C GLN A 203 -3.19 9.57 -18.82
N ARG A 204 -3.95 9.75 -19.91
CA ARG A 204 -5.39 10.08 -19.85
C ARG A 204 -6.23 8.98 -19.18
N PHE A 205 -5.75 7.73 -19.27
CA PHE A 205 -6.35 6.54 -18.68
C PHE A 205 -5.74 6.17 -17.33
N ALA A 206 -4.77 6.92 -16.79
CA ALA A 206 -4.18 6.59 -15.50
C ALA A 206 -5.24 6.50 -14.38
N VAL A 207 -5.13 5.50 -13.50
CA VAL A 207 -5.93 5.43 -12.27
C VAL A 207 -5.57 6.65 -11.41
N LYS A 208 -6.57 7.37 -10.90
CA LYS A 208 -6.35 8.58 -10.07
C LYS A 208 -6.69 8.36 -8.60
N SER A 209 -7.62 7.45 -8.31
CA SER A 209 -8.00 7.09 -6.94
C SER A 209 -8.37 5.61 -6.83
N SER A 210 -8.26 5.06 -5.62
CA SER A 210 -8.73 3.70 -5.29
C SER A 210 -10.23 3.53 -5.61
N GLU A 211 -10.98 4.63 -5.49
CA GLU A 211 -12.40 4.76 -5.75
C GLU A 211 -12.73 4.60 -7.24
N ASP A 212 -11.81 4.93 -8.16
CA ASP A 212 -12.03 4.76 -9.60
C ASP A 212 -12.02 3.29 -10.00
N ALA A 213 -11.13 2.47 -9.41
CA ALA A 213 -11.13 1.03 -9.63
C ALA A 213 -12.35 0.36 -8.97
N LYS A 214 -12.64 0.67 -7.70
CA LYS A 214 -13.79 0.12 -6.95
C LYS A 214 -15.13 0.28 -7.66
N LYS A 215 -15.40 1.44 -8.26
CA LYS A 215 -16.66 1.73 -8.97
C LYS A 215 -16.96 0.75 -10.11
N ASN A 216 -15.93 0.09 -10.66
CA ASN A 216 -16.04 -0.77 -11.84
C ASN A 216 -16.09 -2.26 -11.50
N GLU A 217 -15.84 -2.66 -10.25
CA GLU A 217 -15.96 -4.06 -9.80
C GLU A 217 -17.38 -4.62 -9.90
N GLY A 218 -18.39 -3.75 -9.90
CA GLY A 218 -19.81 -4.12 -10.04
C GLY A 218 -20.31 -4.28 -11.48
N GLY A 219 -19.46 -4.03 -12.50
CA GLY A 219 -19.83 -4.11 -13.91
C GLY A 219 -19.35 -5.40 -14.61
N ASP A 220 -19.52 -5.46 -15.94
CA ASP A 220 -18.83 -6.45 -16.78
C ASP A 220 -17.33 -6.37 -16.49
N ARG A 221 -16.73 -7.49 -16.05
CA ARG A 221 -15.40 -7.57 -15.42
C ARG A 221 -14.24 -7.22 -16.37
N LYS A 222 -14.10 -5.94 -16.71
CA LYS A 222 -13.07 -5.39 -17.61
C LYS A 222 -11.96 -4.70 -16.84
N GLY A 223 -11.22 -5.48 -16.04
CA GLY A 223 -9.93 -5.05 -15.52
C GLY A 223 -9.47 -5.79 -14.27
N SER A 224 -8.18 -5.72 -13.99
CA SER A 224 -7.55 -6.31 -12.80
C SER A 224 -8.04 -5.61 -11.52
N ARG A 225 -8.50 -6.37 -10.53
CA ARG A 225 -8.93 -5.86 -9.21
C ARG A 225 -7.70 -5.52 -8.37
N TYR A 226 -7.85 -4.65 -7.37
CA TYR A 226 -6.89 -4.61 -6.26
C TYR A 226 -6.93 -5.93 -5.46
N PHE A 227 -5.81 -6.26 -4.83
CA PHE A 227 -5.71 -7.36 -3.86
C PHE A 227 -6.25 -6.97 -2.48
N CYS A 228 -6.26 -5.67 -2.18
CA CYS A 228 -6.82 -5.08 -0.97
C CYS A 228 -7.35 -3.68 -1.24
N ASP A 229 -8.58 -3.42 -0.82
CA ASP A 229 -9.32 -2.24 -1.25
C ASP A 229 -9.66 -1.33 -0.07
N ASP A 230 -9.35 -1.74 1.16
CA ASP A 230 -9.86 -1.12 2.39
C ASP A 230 -9.27 0.28 2.69
N VAL A 231 -8.17 0.64 2.04
CA VAL A 231 -7.42 1.89 2.30
C VAL A 231 -7.56 2.84 1.12
N PRO A 232 -8.22 3.99 1.28
CA PRO A 232 -8.26 5.05 0.28
C PRO A 232 -6.86 5.52 -0.12
N HIS A 233 -6.57 5.58 -1.41
CA HIS A 233 -5.35 6.22 -1.92
C HIS A 233 -5.64 6.95 -3.22
N ALA A 234 -4.92 8.06 -3.47
CA ALA A 234 -5.12 8.87 -4.66
C ALA A 234 -3.86 9.63 -5.09
N TYR A 235 -3.78 9.91 -6.39
CA TYR A 235 -2.89 10.90 -6.98
C TYR A 235 -3.63 12.24 -7.14
N ILE A 236 -2.98 13.31 -6.68
CA ILE A 236 -3.45 14.69 -6.70
C ILE A 236 -2.44 15.51 -7.49
N SER A 237 -2.82 15.90 -8.70
CA SER A 237 -1.96 16.65 -9.60
C SER A 237 -1.79 18.10 -9.14
N VAL A 238 -0.53 18.54 -9.09
CA VAL A 238 -0.13 19.94 -8.89
C VAL A 238 0.31 20.48 -10.25
N LYS A 239 -0.34 21.54 -10.72
CA LYS A 239 -0.05 22.18 -12.03
C LYS A 239 0.31 23.65 -11.93
N SER A 240 0.16 24.23 -10.75
CA SER A 240 0.36 25.63 -10.45
C SER A 240 0.62 25.78 -8.95
N VAL A 241 1.17 26.93 -8.56
CA VAL A 241 1.29 27.35 -7.16
C VAL A 241 0.61 28.71 -7.03
N PRO A 242 -0.50 28.84 -6.28
CA PRO A 242 -1.18 27.79 -5.52
C PRO A 242 -1.82 26.70 -6.40
N SER A 243 -2.08 25.56 -5.78
CA SER A 243 -2.78 24.41 -6.35
C SER A 243 -4.26 24.72 -6.58
N SER A 244 -4.92 23.97 -7.46
CA SER A 244 -6.33 24.26 -7.77
C SER A 244 -7.26 23.90 -6.59
N PRO A 245 -8.41 24.58 -6.44
CA PRO A 245 -9.38 24.27 -5.39
C PRO A 245 -9.85 22.81 -5.40
N GLU A 246 -9.90 22.19 -6.58
CA GLU A 246 -10.27 20.78 -6.77
C GLU A 246 -9.20 19.84 -6.18
N SER A 247 -7.92 20.08 -6.46
CA SER A 247 -6.81 19.32 -5.87
C SER A 247 -6.79 19.45 -4.34
N GLN A 248 -7.01 20.66 -3.81
CA GLN A 248 -7.14 20.86 -2.36
C GLN A 248 -8.39 20.17 -1.77
N ALA A 249 -9.51 20.13 -2.50
CA ALA A 249 -10.74 19.48 -2.04
C ALA A 249 -10.60 17.95 -2.00
N VAL A 250 -9.97 17.33 -3.01
CA VAL A 250 -9.66 15.88 -3.01
C VAL A 250 -8.77 15.51 -1.83
N PHE A 251 -7.73 16.32 -1.56
CA PHE A 251 -6.87 16.13 -0.39
C PHE A 251 -7.67 16.19 0.92
N LYS A 252 -8.55 17.19 1.08
CA LYS A 252 -9.38 17.36 2.28
C LYS A 252 -10.38 16.22 2.46
N ASP A 253 -11.02 15.74 1.41
CA ASP A 253 -11.97 14.62 1.49
C ASP A 253 -11.29 13.34 2.01
N LEU A 254 -10.12 13.01 1.46
CA LEU A 254 -9.32 11.86 1.86
C LEU A 254 -8.78 11.98 3.29
N THR A 255 -8.23 13.14 3.65
CA THR A 255 -7.47 13.31 4.90
C THR A 255 -8.28 13.84 6.08
N TYR A 256 -9.39 14.55 5.88
CA TYR A 256 -10.19 15.12 6.98
C TYR A 256 -11.38 14.21 7.34
N GLY A 257 -12.01 13.56 6.35
CA GLY A 257 -13.32 12.91 6.49
C GLY A 257 -13.37 11.52 7.13
N LYS A 258 -12.24 10.96 7.59
CA LYS A 258 -12.15 9.54 8.01
C LYS A 258 -12.22 9.32 9.53
N SER A 259 -12.77 8.15 9.89
CA SER A 259 -13.37 7.83 11.19
C SER A 259 -12.40 7.55 12.34
N ASN A 260 -11.14 7.20 12.07
CA ASN A 260 -10.17 6.84 13.10
C ASN A 260 -9.06 7.88 13.23
N PRO A 261 -9.15 8.89 14.13
CA PRO A 261 -8.15 9.96 14.21
C PRO A 261 -6.74 9.48 14.57
N TRP A 262 -6.58 8.25 15.05
CA TRP A 262 -5.30 7.65 15.45
C TRP A 262 -4.54 6.97 14.30
N GLN A 263 -5.19 6.74 13.15
CA GLN A 263 -4.52 6.19 11.97
C GLN A 263 -3.89 7.32 11.12
N PRO A 264 -2.57 7.28 10.85
CA PRO A 264 -1.91 8.30 10.06
C PRO A 264 -2.44 8.36 8.63
N SER A 265 -2.31 9.53 7.99
CA SER A 265 -2.68 9.73 6.58
C SER A 265 -1.49 10.27 5.78
N PRO A 266 -0.55 9.42 5.30
CA PRO A 266 0.72 9.88 4.77
C PRO A 266 0.60 10.66 3.45
N ILE A 267 1.46 11.68 3.29
CA ILE A 267 1.67 12.42 2.04
C ILE A 267 2.99 12.00 1.42
N ILE A 268 2.97 11.67 0.13
CA ILE A 268 4.14 11.56 -0.72
C ILE A 268 4.10 12.76 -1.68
N PHE A 269 5.15 13.59 -1.69
CA PHE A 269 5.19 14.86 -2.41
C PHE A 269 6.40 14.97 -3.34
N SER A 270 6.17 15.39 -4.59
CA SER A 270 7.21 15.90 -5.49
C SER A 270 6.69 17.10 -6.29
N PHE A 271 7.56 18.08 -6.53
CA PHE A 271 7.25 19.19 -7.42
C PHE A 271 8.52 19.78 -8.04
N GLY A 272 9.39 18.91 -8.57
CA GLY A 272 10.64 19.29 -9.24
C GLY A 272 10.45 19.61 -10.72
N HIS A 273 9.74 18.75 -11.44
CA HIS A 273 9.40 18.99 -12.85
C HIS A 273 8.34 20.09 -12.94
N GLY A 274 7.34 20.04 -12.07
CA GLY A 274 6.27 21.04 -12.02
C GLY A 274 6.72 22.45 -11.64
N SER A 275 7.86 22.60 -10.95
CA SER A 275 8.50 23.90 -10.69
C SER A 275 9.57 24.30 -11.72
N ALA A 276 9.82 23.47 -12.75
CA ALA A 276 10.97 23.57 -13.63
C ALA A 276 12.31 23.71 -12.87
N PHE A 277 12.45 22.97 -11.76
CA PHE A 277 13.59 22.98 -10.85
C PHE A 277 13.85 24.32 -10.14
N ASP A 278 12.87 25.23 -10.10
CA ASP A 278 12.91 26.42 -9.25
C ASP A 278 12.60 26.04 -7.79
N THR A 279 13.58 26.24 -6.90
CA THR A 279 13.48 25.89 -5.48
C THR A 279 12.55 26.82 -4.71
N GLY A 280 12.35 28.07 -5.16
CA GLY A 280 11.39 29.01 -4.57
C GLY A 280 9.94 28.66 -4.87
N ILE A 281 9.62 28.24 -6.10
CA ILE A 281 8.31 27.73 -6.51
C ILE A 281 8.01 26.40 -5.78
N ALA A 282 8.97 25.47 -5.76
CA ALA A 282 8.82 24.19 -5.06
C ALA A 282 8.60 24.38 -3.55
N THR A 283 9.35 25.29 -2.90
CA THR A 283 9.14 25.64 -1.49
C THR A 283 7.74 26.18 -1.23
N ARG A 284 7.22 27.09 -2.08
CA ARG A 284 5.86 27.62 -1.93
C ARG A 284 4.77 26.56 -2.13
N SER A 285 4.99 25.58 -3.01
CA SER A 285 4.08 24.44 -3.13
C SER A 285 4.12 23.56 -1.88
N MET A 286 5.32 23.28 -1.36
CA MET A 286 5.50 22.52 -0.12
C MET A 286 4.82 23.22 1.07
N ASP A 287 4.93 24.54 1.19
CA ASP A 287 4.26 25.34 2.22
C ASP A 287 2.72 25.25 2.15
N GLU A 288 2.15 25.24 0.93
CA GLU A 288 0.72 25.03 0.72
C GLU A 288 0.27 23.67 1.28
N TRP A 289 0.98 22.59 0.91
CA TRP A 289 0.63 21.23 1.34
C TRP A 289 0.88 20.98 2.83
N VAL A 290 1.91 21.60 3.44
CA VAL A 290 2.11 21.61 4.90
C VAL A 290 0.97 22.33 5.62
N THR A 291 0.52 23.47 5.08
CA THR A 291 -0.60 24.23 5.65
C THR A 291 -1.91 23.42 5.60
N LEU A 292 -2.13 22.68 4.51
CA LEU A 292 -3.26 21.77 4.36
C LEU A 292 -3.15 20.55 5.30
N ALA A 293 -1.96 19.96 5.43
CA ALA A 293 -1.72 18.82 6.32
C ALA A 293 -1.91 19.18 7.80
N THR A 294 -1.33 20.28 8.24
CA THR A 294 -1.47 20.77 9.64
C THR A 294 -2.92 21.14 9.97
N GLY A 295 -3.67 21.66 9.00
CA GLY A 295 -5.10 21.94 9.13
C GLY A 295 -6.02 20.72 9.24
N ALA A 296 -5.51 19.48 9.08
CA ALA A 296 -6.28 18.25 9.23
C ALA A 296 -6.34 17.72 10.69
N GLU A 297 -5.64 18.39 11.61
CA GLU A 297 -5.57 18.11 13.06
C GLU A 297 -5.25 16.64 13.42
N ARG A 298 -4.39 15.99 12.62
CA ARG A 298 -4.01 14.57 12.80
C ARG A 298 -2.57 14.28 12.40
N ASN A 299 -2.09 13.08 12.71
CA ASN A 299 -0.78 12.62 12.31
C ASN A 299 -0.71 12.43 10.76
N ILE A 300 0.04 13.30 10.10
CA ILE A 300 0.30 13.25 8.67
C ILE A 300 1.82 13.16 8.47
N PRO A 301 2.37 11.93 8.35
CA PRO A 301 3.76 11.73 7.95
C PRO A 301 3.95 12.19 6.50
N MET A 302 5.02 12.94 6.23
CA MET A 302 5.28 13.53 4.92
C MET A 302 6.61 13.04 4.36
N LEU A 303 6.63 12.64 3.08
CA LEU A 303 7.80 12.22 2.33
C LEU A 303 8.00 13.13 1.13
N PHE A 304 9.18 13.76 1.02
CA PHE A 304 9.59 14.51 -0.15
C PHE A 304 10.44 13.61 -1.05
N LEU A 305 10.04 13.48 -2.31
CA LEU A 305 10.80 12.83 -3.36
C LEU A 305 11.60 13.88 -4.12
N SER A 306 12.93 13.69 -4.21
CA SER A 306 13.71 14.47 -5.17
C SER A 306 13.42 13.97 -6.60
N PRO A 307 13.57 14.84 -7.62
CA PRO A 307 13.54 14.40 -9.00
C PRO A 307 14.65 13.36 -9.31
N PRO A 308 14.40 12.47 -10.28
CA PRO A 308 15.42 11.59 -10.84
C PRO A 308 16.44 12.38 -11.68
N GLU A 309 17.54 11.72 -12.02
CA GLU A 309 18.45 12.16 -13.07
C GLU A 309 17.75 12.17 -14.45
N PHE A 310 18.16 13.04 -15.38
CA PHE A 310 17.83 12.87 -16.79
C PHE A 310 18.71 11.84 -17.48
N GLY A 311 18.08 10.97 -18.27
CA GLY A 311 18.79 9.97 -19.06
C GLY A 311 19.55 10.55 -20.24
N LEU A 312 20.45 9.72 -20.80
CA LEU A 312 21.38 10.09 -21.89
C LEU A 312 20.71 10.60 -23.16
N ASN A 313 19.44 10.27 -23.39
CA ASN A 313 18.68 10.61 -24.58
C ASN A 313 18.00 12.00 -24.53
N LYS A 314 18.11 12.75 -23.42
CA LYS A 314 17.40 14.02 -23.25
C LYS A 314 17.81 15.05 -24.30
N GLU A 315 16.82 15.69 -24.91
CA GLU A 315 17.07 16.68 -25.97
C GLU A 315 17.92 17.86 -25.45
N PRO A 316 19.03 18.23 -26.13
CA PRO A 316 19.94 19.29 -25.68
C PRO A 316 19.33 20.69 -25.50
N ASN A 317 18.14 20.93 -26.05
CA ASN A 317 17.42 22.21 -25.96
C ASN A 317 16.25 22.19 -24.97
N SER A 318 15.95 21.05 -24.36
CA SER A 318 14.90 20.92 -23.35
C SER A 318 15.31 21.58 -22.02
N ALA A 319 14.34 21.96 -21.21
CA ALA A 319 14.61 22.52 -19.88
C ALA A 319 14.85 21.41 -18.84
N PRO A 320 15.65 21.64 -17.79
CA PRO A 320 16.58 22.77 -17.59
C PRO A 320 17.81 22.64 -18.49
N LYS A 321 18.38 23.77 -18.92
CA LYS A 321 19.54 23.80 -19.84
C LYS A 321 20.82 23.24 -19.23
N GLU A 322 20.88 23.30 -17.92
CA GLU A 322 21.95 22.82 -17.06
C GLU A 322 21.85 21.29 -16.86
N GLY A 323 20.78 20.65 -17.35
CA GLY A 323 20.54 19.20 -17.26
C GLY A 323 20.68 18.69 -15.82
N ASN A 324 21.44 17.61 -15.66
CA ASN A 324 21.63 16.94 -14.36
C ASN A 324 22.30 17.81 -13.30
N PHE A 325 22.98 18.91 -13.67
CA PHE A 325 23.50 19.87 -12.70
C PHE A 325 22.37 20.67 -12.02
N ALA A 326 21.31 21.05 -12.75
CA ALA A 326 20.13 21.67 -12.14
C ALA A 326 19.39 20.69 -11.23
N VAL A 327 19.20 19.44 -11.66
CA VAL A 327 18.61 18.38 -10.82
C VAL A 327 19.40 18.20 -9.52
N TRP A 328 20.73 18.13 -9.62
CA TRP A 328 21.62 17.94 -8.48
C TRP A 328 21.61 19.13 -7.50
N ASN A 329 21.62 20.37 -8.01
CA ASN A 329 21.48 21.56 -7.16
C ASN A 329 20.11 21.62 -6.49
N PHE A 330 19.03 21.34 -7.25
CA PHE A 330 17.66 21.33 -6.73
C PHE A 330 17.49 20.37 -5.56
N GLN A 331 17.99 19.12 -5.66
CA GLN A 331 17.94 18.19 -4.53
C GLN A 331 18.79 18.66 -3.33
N ALA A 332 19.96 19.27 -3.58
CA ALA A 332 20.85 19.74 -2.52
C ALA A 332 20.25 20.91 -1.73
N GLU A 333 19.54 21.81 -2.41
CA GLU A 333 18.82 22.94 -1.81
C GLU A 333 17.49 22.52 -1.16
N MET A 334 16.68 21.66 -1.82
CA MET A 334 15.36 21.29 -1.30
C MET A 334 15.42 20.29 -0.14
N ALA A 335 16.42 19.41 -0.07
CA ALA A 335 16.51 18.42 1.01
C ALA A 335 16.59 19.03 2.43
N PRO A 336 17.37 20.09 2.74
CA PRO A 336 17.30 20.74 4.05
C PRO A 336 15.96 21.46 4.28
N VAL A 337 15.39 22.14 3.27
CA VAL A 337 14.09 22.83 3.37
C VAL A 337 12.95 21.86 3.69
N ALA A 338 12.95 20.69 3.05
CA ALA A 338 11.98 19.62 3.30
C ALA A 338 12.07 19.13 4.76
N ARG A 339 13.28 18.89 5.28
CA ARG A 339 13.50 18.46 6.67
C ARG A 339 13.09 19.51 7.70
N GLU A 340 13.33 20.80 7.42
CA GLU A 340 12.87 21.91 8.25
C GLU A 340 11.34 21.92 8.36
N LYS A 341 10.64 21.58 7.27
CA LYS A 341 9.18 21.43 7.19
C LYS A 341 8.68 20.02 7.61
N HIS A 342 9.50 19.26 8.31
CA HIS A 342 9.21 17.92 8.84
C HIS A 342 8.89 16.83 7.80
N PHE A 343 9.34 16.98 6.54
CA PHE A 343 9.37 15.87 5.59
C PHE A 343 10.56 14.96 5.87
N ASP A 344 10.32 13.65 5.83
CA ASP A 344 11.35 12.70 5.45
C ASP A 344 11.77 12.96 3.99
N VAL A 345 13.02 12.66 3.61
CA VAL A 345 13.53 12.89 2.26
C VAL A 345 14.01 11.58 1.64
N LEU A 346 13.55 11.29 0.44
CA LEU A 346 14.04 10.21 -0.43
C LEU A 346 14.57 10.84 -1.73
N SER A 347 15.87 10.75 -1.97
CA SER A 347 16.44 11.14 -3.26
C SER A 347 16.28 10.00 -4.28
N LEU A 348 15.83 10.34 -5.48
CA LEU A 348 15.71 9.40 -6.59
C LEU A 348 16.84 9.54 -7.62
N TYR A 349 17.69 10.57 -7.50
CA TYR A 349 18.77 10.86 -8.45
C TYR A 349 19.70 9.65 -8.68
N ASN A 350 20.22 9.07 -7.58
CA ASN A 350 21.17 7.95 -7.66
C ASN A 350 20.52 6.61 -8.07
N LEU A 351 19.20 6.47 -7.92
CA LEU A 351 18.44 5.31 -8.39
C LEU A 351 18.36 5.26 -9.93
N THR A 352 18.24 6.44 -10.53
CA THR A 352 18.17 6.63 -11.98
C THR A 352 19.53 6.88 -12.63
N LEU A 353 20.59 7.06 -11.83
CA LEU A 353 21.95 7.14 -12.32
C LEU A 353 22.29 5.83 -13.05
N GLN A 354 22.59 5.95 -14.35
CA GLN A 354 22.80 4.83 -15.27
C GLN A 354 21.56 3.93 -15.53
N ALA A 355 20.35 4.44 -15.34
CA ALA A 355 19.13 3.79 -15.82
C ALA A 355 18.73 4.29 -17.23
N SER A 356 18.15 3.40 -18.02
CA SER A 356 17.59 3.68 -19.34
C SER A 356 16.35 4.55 -19.25
N SER A 357 16.29 5.54 -20.13
CA SER A 357 15.15 6.43 -20.31
C SER A 357 14.96 6.67 -21.81
N VAL A 358 13.73 6.51 -22.29
CA VAL A 358 13.40 6.54 -23.72
C VAL A 358 13.48 7.95 -24.29
N ASP A 359 12.95 8.94 -23.55
CA ASP A 359 12.95 10.37 -23.90
C ASP A 359 14.03 11.18 -23.15
N GLY A 360 14.72 10.55 -22.20
CA GLY A 360 15.68 11.21 -21.30
C GLY A 360 15.04 11.97 -20.12
N GLU A 361 13.72 12.02 -20.02
CA GLU A 361 12.97 12.69 -18.94
C GLU A 361 12.23 11.71 -18.03
N ARG A 362 11.78 10.59 -18.59
CA ARG A 362 10.94 9.59 -17.94
C ARG A 362 11.58 8.22 -17.99
N PHE A 363 11.36 7.46 -16.94
CA PHE A 363 11.84 6.09 -16.83
C PHE A 363 10.68 5.11 -16.97
N GLY A 364 11.00 3.91 -17.44
CA GLY A 364 10.04 2.85 -17.67
C GLY A 364 9.39 2.31 -16.40
N GLU A 365 8.55 1.30 -16.60
CA GLU A 365 7.81 0.58 -15.57
C GLU A 365 8.73 0.07 -14.46
N GLU A 366 9.88 -0.50 -14.81
CA GLU A 366 10.84 -1.07 -13.84
C GLU A 366 11.30 -0.06 -12.78
N VAL A 367 11.72 1.12 -13.22
CA VAL A 367 12.17 2.19 -12.33
C VAL A 367 11.02 2.69 -11.47
N ALA A 368 9.82 2.85 -12.06
CA ALA A 368 8.63 3.28 -11.33
C ALA A 368 8.20 2.24 -10.27
N LEU A 369 8.33 0.94 -10.55
CA LEU A 369 8.09 -0.16 -9.59
C LEU A 369 9.07 -0.13 -8.43
N VAL A 370 10.37 0.08 -8.69
CA VAL A 370 11.38 0.23 -7.63
C VAL A 370 11.09 1.47 -6.77
N GLN A 371 10.75 2.61 -7.38
CA GLN A 371 10.35 3.83 -6.66
C GLN A 371 9.10 3.61 -5.79
N ALA A 372 8.08 2.93 -6.32
CA ALA A 372 6.89 2.57 -5.55
C ALA A 372 7.23 1.62 -4.38
N MET A 373 8.11 0.64 -4.59
CA MET A 373 8.56 -0.26 -3.52
C MET A 373 9.40 0.46 -2.45
N MET A 374 10.21 1.46 -2.81
CA MET A 374 10.91 2.32 -1.84
C MET A 374 9.92 3.09 -0.95
N ILE A 375 8.81 3.57 -1.52
CA ILE A 375 7.73 4.23 -0.76
C ILE A 375 7.00 3.24 0.15
N VAL A 376 6.69 2.03 -0.32
CA VAL A 376 6.15 0.96 0.55
C VAL A 376 7.11 0.66 1.71
N ASN A 377 8.41 0.69 1.48
CA ASN A 377 9.42 0.54 2.53
C ASN A 377 9.41 1.69 3.53
N TRP A 378 9.32 2.95 3.07
CA TRP A 378 9.12 4.09 3.96
C TRP A 378 7.85 3.97 4.79
N LEU A 379 6.70 3.67 4.14
CA LEU A 379 5.42 3.42 4.80
C LEU A 379 5.53 2.32 5.86
N SER A 380 6.24 1.22 5.57
CA SER A 380 6.45 0.12 6.53
C SER A 380 7.07 0.59 7.85
N LYS A 381 7.95 1.61 7.79
CA LYS A 381 8.69 2.19 8.93
C LYS A 381 8.01 3.38 9.59
N LEU A 382 6.81 3.76 9.17
CA LEU A 382 6.01 4.77 9.87
C LEU A 382 5.45 4.19 11.17
N GLU A 383 5.53 4.98 12.23
CA GLU A 383 4.94 4.65 13.53
C GLU A 383 3.43 4.86 13.47
N THR A 384 2.67 3.88 13.94
CA THR A 384 1.24 3.99 14.21
C THR A 384 1.06 4.42 15.67
N SER A 385 0.32 5.50 15.89
CA SER A 385 0.01 6.09 17.20
C SER A 385 -0.77 5.16 18.14
#